data_AF-A0A430V2A2-F1
#
_entry.id   AF-A0A430V2A2-F1
#
_cell.length_a   1.000
_cell.length_b   1.000
_cell.length_c   1.000
_cell.angle_alpha   90.00
_cell.angle_beta   90.00
_cell.angle_gamma   90.00
#
_symmetry.space_group_name_H-M   'P 1'
#
loop_
_entity.id
_entity.type
_entity.pdbx_description
1 polymer ?
#
loop_
_entity_poly.entity_id
_entity_poly.type
_entity_poly.pdbx_seq_one_letter_code
_entity_poly.pdbx_strand_id
1 'polypeptide(L)'
;MVRIHRRAVTFIPPLGAKALIGDFTDWERNPIPLTGPVTLEFPEGAYVEYAFLDERGRPFPDPENPERADNPWWTYPRAVRLPGHRFEAPPEPREEPKVERHRLGERRFYVAEAGTSPKATLVAQDGVAFYRTAGLHKVAQALVEAGEIPPVRLVFVEPIDRNREYRFSEAYEEEFHRVLGEVERSKGPLGEIVLVGASLGGLFSLWQALRHPNRFPKVLALSPALKAHPGGTDAYRDREWLLERYAEAQVLPRIYLEVGLLEWLLAPVRRFAALLADRKVPHAYRERPSGHNWVTWKQALAPGLRYLLGEA
;
A
#
# COMPACT_ATOMS: atom_id res chain seq x y z
N MET A 1 14.55 6.70 24.28
CA MET A 1 15.67 7.47 23.67
C MET A 1 16.30 6.60 22.58
N VAL A 2 16.47 7.11 21.37
CA VAL A 2 17.14 6.40 20.27
C VAL A 2 18.46 7.07 19.93
N ARG A 3 19.48 6.28 19.59
CA ARG A 3 20.75 6.80 19.04
C ARG A 3 20.90 6.30 17.62
N ILE A 4 21.10 7.23 16.70
CA ILE A 4 21.17 6.96 15.27
C ILE A 4 22.63 7.00 14.83
N HIS A 5 23.08 5.92 14.22
CA HIS A 5 24.36 5.80 13.54
C HIS A 5 24.13 5.70 12.02
N ARG A 6 25.20 5.62 11.23
CA ARG A 6 25.10 5.62 9.74
C ARG A 6 24.16 4.52 9.21
N ARG A 7 24.29 3.30 9.73
CA ARG A 7 23.51 2.12 9.32
C ARG A 7 22.90 1.35 10.49
N ALA A 8 22.92 1.93 11.69
CA ALA A 8 22.44 1.26 12.89
C ALA A 8 21.66 2.20 13.78
N VAL A 9 20.69 1.66 14.52
CA VAL A 9 19.93 2.38 15.53
C VAL A 9 20.06 1.63 16.84
N THR A 10 20.48 2.32 17.88
CA THR A 10 20.42 1.83 19.26
C THR A 10 19.13 2.30 19.91
N PHE A 11 18.25 1.36 20.22
CA PHE A 11 17.01 1.57 20.96
C PHE A 11 17.28 1.44 22.45
N ILE A 12 17.03 2.49 23.22
CA ILE A 12 17.18 2.48 24.67
C ILE A 12 15.78 2.32 25.28
N PRO A 13 15.49 1.18 25.96
CA PRO A 13 14.18 0.93 26.54
C PRO A 13 13.81 2.00 27.58
N PRO A 14 12.64 2.65 27.46
CA PRO A 14 12.10 3.46 28.54
C PRO A 14 11.64 2.58 29.71
N LEU A 15 11.33 3.23 30.85
CA LEU A 15 10.78 2.53 32.00
C LEU A 15 9.52 1.73 31.61
N GLY A 16 9.48 0.45 31.98
CA GLY A 16 8.34 -0.44 31.69
C GLY A 16 8.39 -1.15 30.34
N ALA A 17 9.34 -0.84 29.45
CA ALA A 17 9.52 -1.57 28.20
C ALA A 17 10.04 -2.99 28.45
N LYS A 18 9.35 -3.98 27.91
CA LYS A 18 9.71 -5.41 27.97
C LYS A 18 10.09 -6.00 26.63
N ALA A 19 9.59 -5.44 25.54
CA ALA A 19 10.01 -5.82 24.19
C ALA A 19 10.01 -4.62 23.25
N LEU A 20 10.81 -4.72 22.20
CA LEU A 20 10.87 -3.82 21.05
C LEU A 20 10.14 -4.46 19.88
N ILE A 21 9.28 -3.69 19.22
CA ILE A 21 8.58 -4.08 17.99
C ILE A 21 8.73 -2.99 16.94
N GLY A 22 8.54 -3.35 15.67
CA GLY A 22 8.53 -2.39 14.56
C GLY A 22 8.53 -3.09 13.22
N ASP A 23 8.90 -2.35 12.18
CA ASP A 23 8.98 -2.86 10.81
C ASP A 23 9.85 -4.13 10.72
N PHE A 24 11.00 -4.14 11.41
CA PHE A 24 11.95 -5.26 11.44
C PHE A 24 11.50 -6.49 12.25
N THR A 25 10.40 -6.40 12.99
CA THR A 25 9.82 -7.53 13.75
C THR A 25 8.51 -8.05 13.16
N ASP A 26 8.07 -7.51 12.03
CA ASP A 26 6.68 -7.62 11.55
C ASP A 26 5.68 -7.25 12.66
N TRP A 27 5.98 -6.17 13.41
CA TRP A 27 5.19 -5.70 14.54
C TRP A 27 4.95 -6.78 15.62
N GLU A 28 3.72 -7.25 15.78
CA GLU A 28 3.28 -8.16 16.85
C GLU A 28 3.88 -9.57 16.75
N ARG A 29 4.53 -9.91 15.63
CA ARG A 29 4.94 -11.28 15.34
C ARG A 29 6.22 -11.70 16.06
N ASN A 30 7.30 -10.93 15.91
CA ASN A 30 8.62 -11.29 16.44
C ASN A 30 9.17 -10.22 17.41
N PRO A 31 8.46 -9.87 18.51
CA PRO A 31 8.98 -8.89 19.47
C PRO A 31 10.36 -9.27 19.97
N ILE A 32 11.26 -8.30 20.06
CA ILE A 32 12.61 -8.50 20.61
C ILE A 32 12.55 -8.23 22.11
N PRO A 33 12.72 -9.24 23.00
CA PRO A 33 12.72 -9.02 24.44
C PRO A 33 13.86 -8.09 24.85
N LEU A 34 13.59 -7.18 25.79
CA LEU A 34 14.54 -6.16 26.23
C LEU A 34 15.01 -6.43 27.67
N THR A 35 16.32 -6.59 27.82
CA THR A 35 17.03 -6.58 29.12
C THR A 35 17.95 -5.36 29.24
N GLY A 36 18.05 -4.54 28.19
CA GLY A 36 18.90 -3.36 28.09
C GLY A 36 18.81 -2.75 26.68
N PRO A 37 19.68 -1.78 26.35
CA PRO A 37 19.74 -1.21 25.01
C PRO A 37 20.05 -2.27 23.94
N VAL A 38 19.38 -2.16 22.79
CA VAL A 38 19.59 -3.05 21.64
C VAL A 38 20.01 -2.23 20.43
N THR A 39 21.03 -2.68 19.72
CA THR A 39 21.48 -2.05 18.46
C THR A 39 21.16 -2.95 17.29
N LEU A 40 20.44 -2.42 16.31
CA LEU A 40 20.07 -3.13 15.09
C LEU A 40 20.62 -2.41 13.87
N GLU A 41 21.02 -3.17 12.86
CA GLU A 41 21.44 -2.63 11.56
C GLU A 41 20.27 -2.56 10.58
N PHE A 42 20.29 -1.52 9.74
CA PHE A 42 19.29 -1.26 8.72
C PHE A 42 19.95 -0.89 7.39
N PRO A 43 19.22 -0.98 6.26
CA PRO A 43 19.65 -0.40 4.98
C PRO A 43 20.02 1.08 5.12
N GLU A 44 20.94 1.54 4.27
CA GLU A 44 21.31 2.96 4.23
C GLU A 44 20.10 3.83 3.87
N GLY A 45 19.94 4.95 4.58
CA GLY A 45 18.80 5.85 4.42
C GLY A 45 17.45 5.27 4.83
N ALA A 46 17.43 4.21 5.65
CA ALA A 46 16.18 3.59 6.07
C ALA A 46 15.28 4.53 6.87
N TYR A 47 13.98 4.44 6.59
CA TYR A 47 12.92 4.91 7.48
C TYR A 47 12.34 3.72 8.24
N VAL A 48 12.31 3.81 9.56
CA VAL A 48 11.95 2.69 10.44
C VAL A 48 10.87 3.13 11.42
N GLU A 49 9.74 2.45 11.41
CA GLU A 49 8.70 2.59 12.45
C GLU A 49 8.91 1.55 13.55
N TYR A 50 8.74 1.97 14.80
CA TYR A 50 8.91 1.10 15.97
C TYR A 50 8.03 1.55 17.15
N ALA A 51 7.90 0.66 18.13
CA ALA A 51 7.26 0.91 19.42
C ALA A 51 7.81 -0.06 20.49
N PHE A 52 7.40 0.14 21.74
CA PHE A 52 7.71 -0.77 22.83
C PHE A 52 6.46 -1.51 23.30
N LEU A 53 6.64 -2.70 23.85
CA LEU A 53 5.60 -3.45 24.56
C LEU A 53 5.83 -3.39 26.07
N ASP A 54 4.75 -3.22 26.83
CA ASP A 54 4.78 -3.31 28.30
C ASP A 54 4.75 -4.77 28.79
N GLU A 55 4.72 -4.97 30.12
CA GLU A 55 4.62 -6.30 30.75
C GLU A 55 3.35 -7.09 30.38
N ARG A 56 2.30 -6.39 29.95
CA ARG A 56 1.05 -7.00 29.49
C ARG A 56 1.03 -7.20 27.96
N GLY A 57 2.14 -6.93 27.28
CA GLY A 57 2.23 -6.99 25.82
C GLY A 57 1.50 -5.85 25.11
N ARG A 58 1.15 -4.76 25.80
CA ARG A 58 0.45 -3.62 25.18
C ARG A 58 1.46 -2.66 24.54
N PRO A 59 1.22 -2.21 23.29
CA PRO A 59 2.13 -1.30 22.62
C PRO A 59 2.03 0.12 23.18
N PHE A 60 3.17 0.79 23.31
CA PHE A 60 3.28 2.17 23.73
C PHE A 60 4.46 2.89 23.04
N PRO A 61 4.40 4.22 22.88
CA PRO A 61 5.44 4.97 22.17
C PRO A 61 6.75 5.06 22.96
N ASP A 62 7.88 5.30 22.28
CA ASP A 62 9.05 5.89 22.93
C ASP A 62 8.68 7.31 23.39
N PRO A 63 8.66 7.61 24.71
CA PRO A 63 8.32 8.94 25.20
C PRO A 63 9.37 10.00 24.83
N GLU A 64 10.61 9.59 24.55
CA GLU A 64 11.73 10.47 24.25
C GLU A 64 11.90 10.73 22.74
N ASN A 65 11.16 10.02 21.88
CA ASN A 65 11.19 10.26 20.44
C ASN A 65 9.92 11.03 20.03
N PRO A 66 10.01 12.31 19.67
CA PRO A 66 8.86 13.11 19.25
C PRO A 66 8.39 12.79 17.82
N GLU A 67 9.23 12.12 17.00
CA GLU A 67 8.92 11.80 15.62
C GLU A 67 7.84 10.72 15.54
N ARG A 68 6.61 11.15 15.25
CA ARG A 68 5.48 10.25 15.04
C ARG A 68 5.59 9.59 13.67
N ALA A 69 5.24 8.32 13.62
CA ALA A 69 4.99 7.64 12.35
C ALA A 69 3.74 8.21 11.65
N ASP A 70 3.74 8.15 10.33
CA ASP A 70 2.58 8.48 9.50
C ASP A 70 1.66 7.25 9.38
N ASN A 71 1.02 6.89 10.49
CA ASN A 71 0.22 5.68 10.62
C ASN A 71 -1.24 6.02 10.96
N PRO A 72 -2.23 5.67 10.11
CA PRO A 72 -3.63 6.01 10.33
C PRO A 72 -4.36 5.04 11.27
N TRP A 73 -3.75 3.90 11.63
CA TRP A 73 -4.36 2.87 12.46
C TRP A 73 -3.91 2.94 13.91
N TRP A 74 -2.67 3.38 14.13
CA TRP A 74 -2.06 3.44 15.45
C TRP A 74 -1.39 4.78 15.72
N THR A 75 -1.52 5.27 16.95
CA THR A 75 -0.94 6.54 17.39
C THR A 75 0.37 6.38 18.17
N TYR A 76 0.68 5.15 18.59
CA TYR A 76 1.85 4.81 19.39
C TYR A 76 3.16 4.68 18.59
N PRO A 77 3.18 4.30 17.29
CA PRO A 77 4.44 4.19 16.57
C PRO A 77 5.26 5.48 16.56
N ARG A 78 6.58 5.29 16.61
CA ARG A 78 7.58 6.34 16.41
C ARG A 78 8.43 6.00 15.21
N ALA A 79 8.99 7.03 14.59
CA ALA A 79 9.81 6.89 13.41
C ALA A 79 11.28 7.22 13.68
N VAL A 80 12.17 6.56 12.95
CA VAL A 80 13.59 6.89 12.87
C VAL A 80 13.96 7.03 11.41
N ARG A 81 14.68 8.10 11.08
CA ARG A 81 15.28 8.33 9.76
C ARG A 81 16.78 8.16 9.88
N LEU A 82 17.34 7.14 9.22
CA LEU A 82 18.78 6.96 9.17
C LEU A 82 19.43 8.02 8.26
N PRO A 83 20.73 8.34 8.47
CA PRO A 83 21.46 9.26 7.60
C PRO A 83 21.36 8.85 6.13
N GLY A 84 21.13 9.84 5.26
CA GLY A 84 20.92 9.61 3.84
C GLY A 84 19.48 9.25 3.46
N HIS A 85 18.54 9.21 4.41
CA HIS A 85 17.12 9.03 4.11
C HIS A 85 16.63 10.10 3.13
N ARG A 86 16.02 9.66 2.03
CA ARG A 86 15.39 10.52 1.04
C ARG A 86 13.92 10.15 0.96
N PHE A 87 13.06 11.11 1.29
CA PHE A 87 11.64 11.04 1.03
C PHE A 87 11.33 11.91 -0.18
N GLU A 88 10.96 11.27 -1.28
CA GLU A 88 10.44 11.96 -2.45
C GLU A 88 8.97 12.27 -2.19
N ALA A 89 8.71 13.48 -1.66
CA ALA A 89 7.36 13.93 -1.42
C ALA A 89 6.55 13.89 -2.72
N PRO A 90 5.34 13.32 -2.71
CA PRO A 90 4.46 13.37 -3.87
C PRO A 90 4.19 14.84 -4.28
N PRO A 91 3.99 15.11 -5.58
CA PRO A 91 3.66 16.44 -6.04
C PRO A 91 2.30 16.88 -5.48
N GLU A 92 2.20 18.17 -5.15
CA GLU A 92 0.97 18.80 -4.67
C GLU A 92 0.32 19.60 -5.81
N PRO A 93 -1.01 19.57 -5.94
CA PRO A 93 -1.72 20.29 -6.98
C PRO A 93 -1.86 21.78 -6.62
N ARG A 94 -2.16 22.61 -7.62
CA ARG A 94 -2.56 24.00 -7.42
C ARG A 94 -3.94 24.09 -6.78
N GLU A 95 -4.86 23.21 -7.17
CA GLU A 95 -6.20 23.12 -6.62
C GLU A 95 -6.51 21.68 -6.19
N GLU A 96 -6.97 21.50 -4.94
CA GLU A 96 -7.33 20.17 -4.46
C GLU A 96 -8.67 19.70 -5.06
N PRO A 97 -8.74 18.50 -5.68
CA PRO A 97 -9.99 17.98 -6.19
C PRO A 97 -11.05 17.81 -5.10
N LYS A 98 -12.28 18.22 -5.40
CA LYS A 98 -13.42 17.95 -4.53
C LYS A 98 -13.70 16.45 -4.46
N VAL A 99 -13.85 15.93 -3.24
CA VAL A 99 -14.16 14.53 -2.99
C VAL A 99 -15.61 14.39 -2.53
N GLU A 100 -16.41 13.67 -3.30
CA GLU A 100 -17.81 13.38 -3.01
C GLU A 100 -17.94 12.03 -2.29
N ARG A 101 -18.82 11.97 -1.29
CA ARG A 101 -19.10 10.73 -0.54
C ARG A 101 -20.39 10.10 -1.05
N HIS A 102 -20.32 8.81 -1.33
CA HIS A 102 -21.44 8.00 -1.81
C HIS A 102 -21.62 6.74 -0.95
N ARG A 103 -22.76 6.07 -1.14
CA ARG A 103 -23.05 4.76 -0.55
C ARG A 103 -23.79 3.86 -1.52
N LEU A 104 -23.52 2.56 -1.44
CA LEU A 104 -24.32 1.50 -2.07
C LEU A 104 -24.64 0.46 -1.00
N GLY A 105 -25.87 0.44 -0.50
CA GLY A 105 -26.18 -0.27 0.74
C GLY A 105 -25.33 0.25 1.90
N GLU A 106 -24.63 -0.65 2.59
CA GLU A 106 -23.72 -0.30 3.70
C GLU A 106 -22.34 0.19 3.22
N ARG A 107 -21.98 -0.12 1.97
CA ARG A 107 -20.68 0.23 1.38
C ARG A 107 -20.54 1.72 1.22
N ARG A 108 -19.48 2.30 1.78
CA ARG A 108 -19.08 3.67 1.47
C ARG A 108 -18.06 3.66 0.35
N PHE A 109 -18.20 4.61 -0.56
CA PHE A 109 -17.16 4.92 -1.53
C PHE A 109 -17.11 6.43 -1.76
N TYR A 110 -15.98 6.90 -2.28
CA TYR A 110 -15.77 8.31 -2.55
C TYR A 110 -15.35 8.49 -4.00
N VAL A 111 -15.80 9.58 -4.62
CA VAL A 111 -15.48 9.89 -6.02
C VAL A 111 -14.87 11.28 -6.09
N ALA A 112 -13.77 11.40 -6.84
CA ALA A 112 -13.14 12.67 -7.19
C ALA A 112 -12.77 12.64 -8.67
N GLU A 113 -12.57 13.81 -9.26
CA GLU A 113 -12.08 13.95 -10.64
C GLU A 113 -10.85 14.84 -10.63
N ALA A 114 -9.77 14.34 -11.22
CA ALA A 114 -8.54 15.08 -11.47
C ALA A 114 -8.52 15.50 -12.94
N GLY A 115 -8.62 16.82 -13.18
CA GLY A 115 -8.90 17.39 -14.51
C GLY A 115 -10.35 17.18 -14.99
N THR A 116 -10.64 17.68 -16.19
CA THR A 116 -11.96 17.60 -16.81
C THR A 116 -12.06 16.44 -17.80
N SER A 117 -13.24 15.84 -17.94
CA SER A 117 -13.53 14.78 -18.92
C SER A 117 -12.59 13.56 -18.77
N PRO A 118 -12.66 12.86 -17.62
CA PRO A 118 -11.73 11.78 -17.30
C PRO A 118 -11.69 10.69 -18.37
N LYS A 119 -10.48 10.22 -18.68
CA LYS A 119 -10.20 9.17 -19.68
C LYS A 119 -9.95 7.80 -19.06
N ALA A 120 -9.57 7.78 -17.79
CA ALA A 120 -9.34 6.58 -17.01
C ALA A 120 -9.90 6.73 -15.59
N THR A 121 -10.11 5.61 -14.92
CA THR A 121 -10.55 5.55 -13.53
C THR A 121 -9.54 4.81 -12.66
N LEU A 122 -9.03 5.50 -11.63
CA LEU A 122 -8.24 4.91 -10.55
C LEU A 122 -9.19 4.37 -9.47
N VAL A 123 -9.17 3.07 -9.21
CA VAL A 123 -10.04 2.45 -8.20
C VAL A 123 -9.18 1.95 -7.04
N ALA A 124 -9.20 2.70 -5.94
CA ALA A 124 -8.41 2.42 -4.74
C ALA A 124 -9.19 1.60 -3.72
N GLN A 125 -8.60 0.48 -3.32
CA GLN A 125 -8.96 -0.27 -2.11
C GLN A 125 -8.52 0.51 -0.87
N ASP A 126 -9.05 0.20 0.32
CA ASP A 126 -8.79 0.98 1.54
C ASP A 126 -9.06 2.48 1.32
N GLY A 127 -10.23 2.78 0.74
CA GLY A 127 -10.56 4.07 0.14
C GLY A 127 -10.29 5.28 1.02
N VAL A 128 -10.72 5.26 2.29
CA VAL A 128 -10.45 6.39 3.22
C VAL A 128 -8.96 6.60 3.43
N ALA A 129 -8.17 5.52 3.46
CA ALA A 129 -6.74 5.60 3.71
C ALA A 129 -6.00 6.19 2.49
N PHE A 130 -6.32 5.75 1.26
CA PHE A 130 -5.74 6.36 0.05
C PHE A 130 -6.21 7.79 -0.20
N TYR A 131 -7.45 8.13 0.18
CA TYR A 131 -7.95 9.49 0.11
C TYR A 131 -7.26 10.39 1.15
N ARG A 132 -7.40 10.10 2.44
CA ARG A 132 -7.00 11.01 3.52
C ARG A 132 -5.53 10.93 3.91
N THR A 133 -4.97 9.73 3.90
CA THR A 133 -3.58 9.51 4.32
C THR A 133 -2.67 9.68 3.11
N ALA A 134 -2.93 8.94 2.03
CA ALA A 134 -2.05 8.93 0.87
C ALA A 134 -2.20 10.16 -0.05
N GLY A 135 -3.37 10.79 -0.07
CA GLY A 135 -3.64 11.94 -0.94
C GLY A 135 -3.64 11.58 -2.42
N LEU A 136 -4.08 10.37 -2.80
CA LEU A 136 -3.98 9.90 -4.20
C LEU A 136 -4.66 10.86 -5.20
N HIS A 137 -5.77 11.49 -4.83
CA HIS A 137 -6.47 12.49 -5.66
C HIS A 137 -5.62 13.74 -5.88
N LYS A 138 -4.86 14.17 -4.88
CA LYS A 138 -3.92 15.31 -4.97
C LYS A 138 -2.79 14.99 -5.93
N VAL A 139 -2.17 13.82 -5.76
CA VAL A 139 -1.08 13.37 -6.62
C VAL A 139 -1.55 13.25 -8.06
N ALA A 140 -2.72 12.63 -8.30
CA ALA A 140 -3.28 12.53 -9.63
C ALA A 140 -3.54 13.92 -10.25
N GLN A 141 -4.13 14.85 -9.50
CA GLN A 141 -4.36 16.22 -9.98
C GLN A 141 -3.07 16.95 -10.30
N ALA A 142 -2.05 16.85 -9.45
CA ALA A 142 -0.76 17.50 -9.71
C ALA A 142 -0.09 16.97 -10.98
N LEU A 143 -0.19 15.66 -11.24
CA LEU A 143 0.32 15.05 -12.47
C LEU A 143 -0.50 15.44 -13.70
N VAL A 144 -1.82 15.59 -13.58
CA VAL A 144 -2.68 16.10 -14.66
C VAL A 144 -2.35 17.55 -14.98
N GLU A 145 -2.18 18.41 -13.97
CA GLU A 145 -1.76 19.81 -14.14
C GLU A 145 -0.39 19.95 -14.80
N ALA A 146 0.51 19.00 -14.55
CA ALA A 146 1.82 18.91 -15.18
C ALA A 146 1.79 18.29 -16.60
N GLY A 147 0.64 17.76 -17.05
CA GLY A 147 0.51 17.07 -18.34
C GLY A 147 1.21 15.71 -18.37
N GLU A 148 1.49 15.10 -17.22
CA GLU A 148 2.23 13.84 -17.11
C GLU A 148 1.33 12.60 -17.15
N ILE A 149 0.03 12.76 -16.87
CA ILE A 149 -1.01 11.73 -17.03
C ILE A 149 -2.29 12.38 -17.60
N PRO A 150 -3.18 11.63 -18.28
CA PRO A 150 -4.47 12.14 -18.71
C PRO A 150 -5.40 12.43 -17.52
N PRO A 151 -6.46 13.25 -17.69
CA PRO A 151 -7.50 13.43 -16.67
C PRO A 151 -8.07 12.09 -16.22
N VAL A 152 -8.26 11.93 -14.91
CA VAL A 152 -8.73 10.67 -14.30
C VAL A 152 -9.86 10.89 -13.31
N ARG A 153 -10.75 9.89 -13.23
CA ARG A 153 -11.66 9.73 -12.10
C ARG A 153 -10.99 8.90 -11.03
N LEU A 154 -11.20 9.23 -9.76
CA LEU A 154 -10.78 8.42 -8.63
C LEU A 154 -12.01 7.86 -7.92
N VAL A 155 -11.99 6.56 -7.63
CA VAL A 155 -13.01 5.85 -6.87
C VAL A 155 -12.33 5.18 -5.69
N PHE A 156 -12.63 5.65 -4.49
CA PHE A 156 -12.08 5.14 -3.24
C PHE A 156 -13.10 4.22 -2.58
N VAL A 157 -12.90 2.91 -2.61
CA VAL A 157 -13.84 1.91 -2.08
C VAL A 157 -13.42 1.52 -0.67
N GLU A 158 -14.32 1.71 0.31
CA GLU A 158 -14.05 1.38 1.71
C GLU A 158 -14.43 -0.08 2.03
N PRO A 159 -13.55 -0.89 2.64
CA PRO A 159 -13.91 -2.22 3.13
C PRO A 159 -14.87 -2.15 4.35
N ILE A 160 -15.71 -3.15 4.55
CA ILE A 160 -16.53 -3.31 5.76
C ILE A 160 -15.81 -4.31 6.67
N ASP A 161 -15.52 -5.50 6.16
CA ASP A 161 -14.62 -6.48 6.79
C ASP A 161 -13.41 -6.73 5.90
N ARG A 162 -12.41 -5.86 6.03
CA ARG A 162 -11.19 -5.87 5.20
C ARG A 162 -10.52 -7.23 5.13
N ASN A 163 -10.43 -7.94 6.26
CA ASN A 163 -9.70 -9.21 6.34
C ASN A 163 -10.40 -10.34 5.61
N ARG A 164 -11.74 -10.34 5.63
CA ARG A 164 -12.57 -11.31 4.91
C ARG A 164 -12.72 -10.94 3.44
N GLU A 165 -13.02 -9.69 3.15
CA GLU A 165 -13.37 -9.20 1.80
C GLU A 165 -12.19 -9.30 0.82
N TYR A 166 -10.99 -8.90 1.25
CA TYR A 166 -9.83 -8.86 0.36
C TYR A 166 -9.14 -10.20 0.16
N ARG A 167 -9.56 -11.25 0.88
CA ARG A 167 -9.03 -12.61 0.74
C ARG A 167 -9.91 -13.46 -0.18
N PHE A 168 -9.90 -13.13 -1.47
CA PHE A 168 -10.57 -13.89 -2.52
C PHE A 168 -12.08 -14.06 -2.32
N SER A 169 -12.74 -13.08 -1.68
CA SER A 169 -14.18 -13.15 -1.43
C SER A 169 -14.95 -12.82 -2.70
N GLU A 170 -15.62 -13.82 -3.27
CA GLU A 170 -16.48 -13.63 -4.45
C GLU A 170 -17.70 -12.75 -4.13
N ALA A 171 -18.24 -12.82 -2.91
CA ALA A 171 -19.30 -11.92 -2.47
C ALA A 171 -18.85 -10.44 -2.49
N TYR A 172 -17.61 -10.16 -2.08
CA TYR A 172 -17.06 -8.81 -2.18
C TYR A 172 -16.72 -8.43 -3.61
N GLU A 173 -16.21 -9.35 -4.43
CA GLU A 173 -16.02 -9.13 -5.88
C GLU A 173 -17.34 -8.66 -6.52
N GLU A 174 -18.45 -9.36 -6.31
CA GLU A 174 -19.76 -8.95 -6.83
C GLU A 174 -20.16 -7.55 -6.38
N GLU A 175 -20.01 -7.25 -5.09
CA GLU A 175 -20.34 -5.94 -4.53
C GLU A 175 -19.44 -4.83 -5.11
N PHE A 176 -18.15 -5.10 -5.26
CA PHE A 176 -17.17 -4.21 -5.87
C PHE A 176 -17.56 -3.87 -7.32
N HIS A 177 -17.95 -4.87 -8.13
CA HIS A 177 -18.44 -4.63 -9.49
C HIS A 177 -19.76 -3.83 -9.49
N ARG A 178 -20.65 -4.02 -8.52
CA ARG A 178 -21.86 -3.19 -8.37
C ARG A 178 -21.53 -1.73 -8.05
N VAL A 179 -20.53 -1.47 -7.20
CA VAL A 179 -20.04 -0.11 -6.92
C VAL A 179 -19.53 0.56 -8.20
N LEU A 180 -18.72 -0.15 -8.99
CA LEU A 180 -18.25 0.37 -10.28
C LEU A 180 -19.40 0.68 -11.24
N GLY A 181 -20.40 -0.19 -11.30
CA GLY A 181 -21.61 0.06 -12.10
C GLY A 181 -22.40 1.28 -11.63
N GLU A 182 -22.45 1.55 -10.33
CA GLU A 182 -23.09 2.77 -9.78
C GLU A 182 -22.31 4.04 -10.13
N VAL A 183 -20.99 4.00 -10.07
CA VAL A 183 -20.15 5.12 -10.53
C VAL A 183 -20.36 5.36 -12.01
N GLU A 184 -20.38 4.30 -12.83
CA GLU A 184 -20.57 4.43 -14.27
C GLU A 184 -21.94 5.03 -14.63
N ARG A 185 -23.00 4.60 -13.95
CA ARG A 185 -24.35 5.17 -14.13
C ARG A 185 -24.43 6.64 -13.75
N SER A 186 -23.80 7.02 -12.63
CA SER A 186 -23.96 8.37 -12.05
C SER A 186 -22.97 9.39 -12.60
N LYS A 187 -21.79 8.96 -13.06
CA LYS A 187 -20.70 9.83 -13.51
C LYS A 187 -20.32 9.60 -14.98
N GLY A 188 -20.93 8.65 -15.67
CA GLY A 188 -20.59 8.27 -17.04
C GLY A 188 -19.47 7.23 -17.13
N PRO A 189 -19.04 6.86 -18.35
CA PRO A 189 -18.13 5.73 -18.61
C PRO A 189 -16.89 5.73 -17.72
N LEU A 190 -16.47 4.54 -17.28
CA LEU A 190 -15.27 4.41 -16.44
C LEU A 190 -13.95 4.56 -17.23
N GLY A 191 -14.00 4.39 -18.55
CA GLY A 191 -12.82 4.39 -19.39
C GLY A 191 -11.86 3.25 -19.03
N GLU A 192 -10.56 3.48 -19.18
CA GLU A 192 -9.55 2.53 -18.75
C GLU A 192 -9.48 2.47 -17.22
N ILE A 193 -9.43 1.27 -16.61
CA ILE A 193 -9.41 1.14 -15.15
C ILE A 193 -8.02 0.73 -14.67
N VAL A 194 -7.51 1.46 -13.67
CA VAL A 194 -6.32 1.10 -12.89
C VAL A 194 -6.76 0.73 -11.47
N LEU A 195 -6.48 -0.50 -11.05
CA LEU A 195 -6.71 -0.90 -9.65
C LEU A 195 -5.53 -0.45 -8.78
N VAL A 196 -5.82 0.11 -7.61
CA VAL A 196 -4.82 0.59 -6.67
C VAL A 196 -5.04 -0.07 -5.31
N GLY A 197 -3.99 -0.62 -4.71
CA GLY A 197 -4.13 -1.23 -3.40
C GLY A 197 -2.81 -1.47 -2.68
N ALA A 198 -2.87 -1.38 -1.35
CA ALA A 198 -1.76 -1.71 -0.45
C ALA A 198 -2.06 -2.99 0.34
N SER A 199 -1.06 -3.82 0.60
CA SER A 199 -1.22 -5.02 1.45
C SER A 199 -2.35 -5.94 0.94
N LEU A 200 -3.36 -6.25 1.76
CA LEU A 200 -4.56 -6.98 1.34
C LEU A 200 -5.33 -6.29 0.18
N GLY A 201 -5.37 -4.96 0.12
CA GLY A 201 -5.97 -4.26 -1.01
C GLY A 201 -5.19 -4.47 -2.31
N GLY A 202 -3.86 -4.62 -2.22
CA GLY A 202 -3.01 -5.00 -3.34
C GLY A 202 -3.23 -6.46 -3.78
N LEU A 203 -3.43 -7.38 -2.82
CA LEU A 203 -3.82 -8.76 -3.07
C LEU A 203 -5.15 -8.83 -3.84
N PHE A 204 -6.19 -8.17 -3.33
CA PHE A 204 -7.50 -8.11 -3.99
C PHE A 204 -7.38 -7.51 -5.40
N SER A 205 -6.63 -6.42 -5.56
CA SER A 205 -6.45 -5.76 -6.86
C SER A 205 -5.78 -6.67 -7.90
N LEU A 206 -4.72 -7.39 -7.51
CA LEU A 206 -4.07 -8.37 -8.39
C LEU A 206 -4.97 -9.56 -8.71
N TRP A 207 -5.81 -10.00 -7.76
CA TRP A 207 -6.77 -11.07 -7.98
C TRP A 207 -7.88 -10.66 -8.96
N GLN A 208 -8.42 -9.45 -8.82
CA GLN A 208 -9.43 -8.91 -9.74
C GLN A 208 -8.88 -8.80 -11.16
N ALA A 209 -7.63 -8.31 -11.32
CA ALA A 209 -6.98 -8.20 -12.62
C ALA A 209 -6.67 -9.56 -13.27
N LEU A 210 -6.39 -10.59 -12.46
CA LEU A 210 -6.26 -11.95 -12.94
C LEU A 210 -7.59 -12.54 -13.43
N ARG A 211 -8.69 -12.31 -12.68
CA ARG A 211 -10.03 -12.84 -13.02
C ARG A 211 -10.70 -12.11 -14.18
N HIS A 212 -10.46 -10.80 -14.30
CA HIS A 212 -11.09 -9.93 -15.30
C HIS A 212 -10.05 -9.11 -16.07
N PRO A 213 -9.10 -9.75 -16.79
CA PRO A 213 -7.95 -9.05 -17.37
C PRO A 213 -8.33 -8.00 -18.42
N ASN A 214 -9.45 -8.19 -19.13
CA ASN A 214 -9.96 -7.21 -20.09
C ASN A 214 -10.62 -5.99 -19.42
N ARG A 215 -11.11 -6.14 -18.19
CA ARG A 215 -11.75 -5.05 -17.43
C ARG A 215 -10.74 -4.27 -16.60
N PHE A 216 -9.74 -4.96 -16.06
CA PHE A 216 -8.73 -4.39 -15.17
C PHE A 216 -7.31 -4.63 -15.73
N PRO A 217 -6.94 -3.92 -16.81
CA PRO A 217 -5.68 -4.16 -17.50
C PRO A 217 -4.44 -3.62 -16.76
N LYS A 218 -4.63 -2.84 -15.69
CA LYS A 218 -3.54 -2.14 -14.99
C LYS A 218 -3.70 -2.20 -13.47
N VAL A 219 -2.59 -2.43 -12.76
CA VAL A 219 -2.57 -2.51 -11.29
C VAL A 219 -1.38 -1.74 -10.70
N LEU A 220 -1.65 -0.89 -9.73
CA LEU A 220 -0.68 -0.32 -8.79
C LEU A 220 -0.74 -1.12 -7.47
N ALA A 221 0.19 -2.06 -7.30
CA ALA A 221 0.25 -2.96 -6.16
C ALA A 221 1.38 -2.58 -5.20
N LEU A 222 1.01 -2.14 -4.00
CA LEU A 222 1.94 -1.65 -2.97
C LEU A 222 2.05 -2.66 -1.84
N SER A 223 3.22 -3.26 -1.65
CA SER A 223 3.48 -4.34 -0.70
C SER A 223 2.35 -5.39 -0.69
N PRO A 224 1.93 -5.97 -1.83
CA PRO A 224 0.75 -6.83 -1.86
C PRO A 224 0.94 -8.07 -0.98
N ALA A 225 -0.11 -8.44 -0.24
CA ALA A 225 -0.09 -9.56 0.71
C ALA A 225 -0.14 -10.93 0.00
N LEU A 226 0.90 -11.25 -0.78
CA LEU A 226 0.94 -12.40 -1.68
C LEU A 226 1.02 -13.77 -0.98
N LYS A 227 1.35 -13.79 0.32
CA LYS A 227 1.22 -14.97 1.20
C LYS A 227 -0.25 -15.17 1.56
N ALA A 228 -1.03 -15.63 0.59
CA ALA A 228 -2.46 -15.84 0.72
C ALA A 228 -2.94 -16.91 -0.26
N HIS A 229 -3.91 -17.71 0.18
CA HIS A 229 -4.63 -18.66 -0.67
C HIS A 229 -6.14 -18.63 -0.37
N PRO A 230 -7.00 -19.04 -1.32
CA PRO A 230 -8.43 -19.20 -1.04
C PRO A 230 -8.67 -20.14 0.15
N GLY A 231 -9.41 -19.66 1.15
CA GLY A 231 -9.63 -20.36 2.43
C GLY A 231 -8.53 -20.16 3.49
N GLY A 232 -7.43 -19.50 3.13
CA GLY A 232 -6.32 -19.19 4.01
C GLY A 232 -6.51 -17.93 4.86
N THR A 233 -5.93 -17.94 6.04
CA THR A 233 -5.96 -16.81 6.98
C THR A 233 -4.59 -16.47 7.57
N ASP A 234 -3.56 -17.28 7.34
CA ASP A 234 -2.22 -17.09 7.90
C ASP A 234 -1.31 -16.37 6.88
N ALA A 235 -1.18 -15.05 7.04
CA ALA A 235 -0.39 -14.19 6.16
C ALA A 235 1.12 -14.49 6.12
N TYR A 236 1.60 -15.48 6.88
CA TYR A 236 3.01 -15.87 6.96
C TYR A 236 3.26 -17.29 6.46
N ARG A 237 2.30 -18.19 6.66
CA ARG A 237 2.43 -19.60 6.28
C ARG A 237 1.69 -19.95 5.00
N ASP A 238 0.67 -19.18 4.64
CA ASP A 238 -0.13 -19.43 3.45
C ASP A 238 0.73 -19.53 2.18
N ARG A 239 0.29 -20.34 1.23
CA ARG A 239 0.92 -20.44 -0.09
C ARG A 239 0.82 -19.11 -0.85
N GLU A 240 1.69 -18.95 -1.83
CA GLU A 240 1.64 -17.81 -2.76
C GLU A 240 0.70 -18.14 -3.92
N TRP A 241 -0.58 -18.30 -3.63
CA TRP A 241 -1.52 -18.84 -4.62
C TRP A 241 -1.62 -17.96 -5.88
N LEU A 242 -1.60 -16.64 -5.74
CA LEU A 242 -1.60 -15.74 -6.91
C LEU A 242 -0.33 -15.89 -7.76
N LEU A 243 0.84 -16.17 -7.18
CA LEU A 243 2.05 -16.43 -7.96
C LEU A 243 1.85 -17.61 -8.91
N GLU A 244 1.31 -18.70 -8.38
CA GLU A 244 1.02 -19.92 -9.16
C GLU A 244 -0.01 -19.64 -10.27
N ARG A 245 -1.07 -18.89 -9.97
CA ARG A 245 -2.11 -18.59 -10.97
C ARG A 245 -1.63 -17.61 -12.04
N TYR A 246 -0.81 -16.63 -11.69
CA TYR A 246 -0.19 -15.73 -12.66
C TYR A 246 0.78 -16.48 -13.59
N ALA A 247 1.43 -17.55 -13.11
CA ALA A 247 2.33 -18.35 -13.94
C ALA A 247 1.57 -19.10 -15.05
N GLU A 248 0.32 -19.49 -14.79
CA GLU A 248 -0.56 -20.23 -15.70
C GLU A 248 -1.42 -19.31 -16.59
N ALA A 249 -1.56 -18.03 -16.22
CA ALA A 249 -2.44 -17.10 -16.90
C ALA A 249 -2.02 -16.80 -18.35
N GLN A 250 -3.03 -16.65 -19.22
CA GLN A 250 -2.83 -16.30 -20.64
C GLN A 250 -2.76 -14.79 -20.85
N VAL A 251 -3.60 -14.02 -20.17
CA VAL A 251 -3.65 -12.56 -20.26
C VAL A 251 -3.28 -11.98 -18.90
N LEU A 252 -2.30 -11.08 -18.88
CA LEU A 252 -1.74 -10.50 -17.66
C LEU A 252 -1.79 -8.97 -17.73
N PRO A 253 -2.12 -8.28 -16.62
CA PRO A 253 -2.19 -6.82 -16.58
C PRO A 253 -0.80 -6.20 -16.59
N ARG A 254 -0.71 -4.92 -16.98
CA ARG A 254 0.48 -4.10 -16.71
C ARG A 254 0.53 -3.77 -15.22
N ILE A 255 1.67 -3.98 -14.58
CA ILE A 255 1.77 -3.89 -13.11
C ILE A 255 2.88 -2.92 -12.69
N TYR A 256 2.55 -1.96 -11.83
CA TYR A 256 3.55 -1.31 -10.98
C TYR A 256 3.56 -1.99 -9.61
N LEU A 257 4.73 -2.42 -9.18
CA LEU A 257 4.95 -3.20 -7.96
C LEU A 257 6.01 -2.52 -7.09
N GLU A 258 5.69 -2.22 -5.84
CA GLU A 258 6.66 -1.62 -4.90
C GLU A 258 6.55 -2.27 -3.53
N VAL A 259 7.68 -2.45 -2.83
CA VAL A 259 7.75 -3.07 -1.50
C VAL A 259 8.89 -2.48 -0.66
N GLY A 260 8.72 -2.46 0.65
CA GLY A 260 9.76 -2.11 1.61
C GLY A 260 10.76 -3.24 1.85
N LEU A 261 12.00 -2.87 2.14
CA LEU A 261 13.08 -3.80 2.50
C LEU A 261 12.89 -4.41 3.90
N LEU A 262 12.13 -3.76 4.77
CA LEU A 262 11.90 -4.19 6.16
C LEU A 262 10.53 -4.87 6.29
N GLU A 263 10.20 -5.77 5.36
CA GLU A 263 8.91 -6.44 5.30
C GLU A 263 9.05 -7.95 5.10
N TRP A 264 8.23 -8.75 5.79
CA TRP A 264 8.09 -10.19 5.48
C TRP A 264 7.58 -10.48 4.06
N LEU A 265 6.93 -9.50 3.42
CA LEU A 265 6.43 -9.60 2.05
C LEU A 265 7.49 -9.35 0.99
N LEU A 266 8.70 -8.90 1.35
CA LEU A 266 9.77 -8.65 0.39
C LEU A 266 10.07 -9.88 -0.48
N ALA A 267 10.26 -11.05 0.13
CA ALA A 267 10.60 -12.26 -0.62
C ALA A 267 9.46 -12.76 -1.53
N PRO A 268 8.19 -12.82 -1.07
CA PRO A 268 7.03 -13.07 -1.96
C PRO A 268 6.93 -12.08 -3.12
N VAL A 269 7.10 -10.78 -2.86
CA VAL A 269 7.01 -9.75 -3.91
C VAL A 269 8.16 -9.86 -4.91
N ARG A 270 9.39 -10.15 -4.47
CA ARG A 270 10.52 -10.43 -5.38
C ARG A 270 10.26 -11.62 -6.30
N ARG A 271 9.70 -12.72 -5.76
CA ARG A 271 9.32 -13.89 -6.58
C ARG A 271 8.26 -13.53 -7.61
N PHE A 272 7.28 -12.71 -7.22
CA PHE A 272 6.26 -12.24 -8.14
C PHE A 272 6.84 -11.33 -9.24
N ALA A 273 7.71 -10.38 -8.89
CA ALA A 273 8.42 -9.56 -9.86
C ALA A 273 9.26 -10.39 -10.84
N ALA A 274 9.98 -11.41 -10.35
CA ALA A 274 10.75 -12.33 -11.18
C ALA A 274 9.86 -13.08 -12.17
N LEU A 275 8.70 -13.59 -11.73
CA LEU A 275 7.72 -14.22 -12.61
C LEU A 275 7.24 -13.27 -13.71
N LEU A 276 6.93 -12.01 -13.38
CA LEU A 276 6.52 -11.00 -14.37
C LEU A 276 7.62 -10.76 -15.42
N ALA A 277 8.88 -10.71 -14.98
CA ALA A 277 10.03 -10.57 -15.87
C ALA A 277 10.23 -11.80 -16.78
N ASP A 278 10.19 -13.01 -16.24
CA ASP A 278 10.32 -14.26 -17.00
C ASP A 278 9.22 -14.40 -18.06
N ARG A 279 8.00 -14.01 -17.69
CA ARG A 279 6.82 -13.99 -18.57
C ARG A 279 6.79 -12.77 -19.52
N LYS A 280 7.77 -11.85 -19.43
CA LYS A 280 7.85 -10.59 -20.19
C LYS A 280 6.57 -9.73 -20.07
N VAL A 281 5.93 -9.77 -18.91
CA VAL A 281 4.79 -8.90 -18.62
C VAL A 281 5.30 -7.46 -18.49
N PRO A 282 4.62 -6.46 -19.07
CA PRO A 282 4.94 -5.07 -18.81
C PRO A 282 4.80 -4.76 -17.31
N HIS A 283 5.94 -4.56 -16.63
CA HIS A 283 5.94 -4.19 -15.22
C HIS A 283 7.05 -3.21 -14.87
N ALA A 284 6.85 -2.51 -13.75
CA ALA A 284 7.88 -1.77 -13.04
C ALA A 284 7.96 -2.30 -11.61
N TYR A 285 9.17 -2.56 -11.12
CA TYR A 285 9.41 -3.06 -9.77
C TYR A 285 10.38 -2.15 -9.02
N ARG A 286 10.04 -1.79 -7.76
CA ARG A 286 10.90 -0.99 -6.88
C ARG A 286 10.93 -1.54 -5.46
N GLU A 287 12.09 -1.38 -4.83
CA GLU A 287 12.30 -1.65 -3.41
C GLU A 287 12.68 -0.34 -2.69
N ARG A 288 12.15 -0.13 -1.48
CA ARG A 288 12.44 1.07 -0.67
C ARG A 288 13.07 0.69 0.66
N PRO A 289 14.06 1.43 1.18
CA PRO A 289 14.62 1.22 2.52
C PRO A 289 13.61 1.71 3.58
N SER A 290 12.52 0.96 3.74
CA SER A 290 11.41 1.25 4.65
C SER A 290 10.64 -0.05 4.91
N GLY A 291 9.67 -0.02 5.82
CA GLY A 291 8.80 -1.15 6.11
C GLY A 291 7.43 -1.09 5.44
N HIS A 292 6.49 -1.84 6.02
CA HIS A 292 5.12 -2.02 5.54
C HIS A 292 4.22 -0.84 5.98
N ASN A 293 4.55 0.36 5.52
CA ASN A 293 4.01 1.62 6.04
C ASN A 293 3.65 2.64 4.94
N TRP A 294 2.97 3.71 5.33
CA TRP A 294 2.51 4.74 4.38
C TRP A 294 3.62 5.59 3.79
N VAL A 295 4.76 5.72 4.47
CA VAL A 295 5.93 6.41 3.92
C VAL A 295 6.45 5.67 2.68
N THR A 296 6.44 4.34 2.69
CA THR A 296 6.72 3.50 1.52
C THR A 296 5.67 3.75 0.43
N TRP A 297 4.39 3.59 0.74
CA TRP A 297 3.32 3.60 -0.27
C TRP A 297 3.07 4.97 -0.90
N LYS A 298 3.24 6.08 -0.16
CA LYS A 298 3.11 7.44 -0.72
C LYS A 298 4.13 7.71 -1.82
N GLN A 299 5.37 7.24 -1.64
CA GLN A 299 6.45 7.43 -2.62
C GLN A 299 6.23 6.66 -3.93
N ALA A 300 5.35 5.66 -3.92
CA ALA A 300 5.00 4.88 -5.10
C ALA A 300 3.92 5.55 -5.96
N LEU A 301 3.15 6.51 -5.43
CA LEU A 301 1.97 7.04 -6.11
C LEU A 301 2.34 7.76 -7.42
N ALA A 302 3.22 8.76 -7.35
CA ALA A 302 3.60 9.52 -8.54
C ALA A 302 4.32 8.67 -9.61
N PRO A 303 5.39 7.92 -9.31
CA PRO A 303 6.03 7.06 -10.32
C PRO A 303 5.10 5.95 -10.82
N GLY A 304 4.24 5.40 -9.97
CA GLY A 304 3.26 4.38 -10.34
C GLY A 304 2.22 4.89 -11.33
N LEU A 305 1.63 6.06 -11.06
CA LEU A 305 0.67 6.67 -11.97
C LEU A 305 1.30 7.04 -13.31
N ARG A 306 2.51 7.61 -13.32
CA ARG A 306 3.26 7.88 -14.56
C ARG A 306 3.49 6.62 -15.38
N TYR A 307 3.94 5.55 -14.75
CA TYR A 307 4.20 4.29 -15.46
C TYR A 307 2.93 3.68 -16.07
N LEU A 308 1.81 3.77 -15.35
CA LEU A 308 0.56 3.13 -15.75
C LEU A 308 -0.24 3.98 -16.75
N LEU A 309 -0.21 5.30 -16.63
CA LEU A 309 -1.08 6.22 -17.37
C LEU A 309 -0.35 7.26 -18.22
N GLY A 310 0.95 7.48 -18.00
CA GLY A 310 1.73 8.41 -18.79
C GLY A 310 1.87 7.96 -20.24
N GLU A 311 2.01 8.93 -21.14
CA GLU A 311 2.39 8.67 -22.53
C GLU A 311 3.85 8.19 -22.58
N ALA A 312 4.12 7.20 -23.43
CA ALA A 312 5.45 6.59 -23.57
C ALA A 312 6.41 7.46 -24.39
#